data_AF-A0A8H8JD92-F1
#
_entry.id   AF-A0A8H8JD92-F1
#
_cell.length_a   1.000
_cell.length_b   1.000
_cell.length_c   1.000
_cell.angle_alpha   90.00
_cell.angle_beta   90.00
_cell.angle_gamma   90.00
#
_symmetry.space_group_name_H-M   'P 1'
#
loop_
_entity.id
_entity.type
_entity.pdbx_description
1 polymer ?
#
loop_
_entity_poly.entity_id
_entity_poly.type
_entity_poly.pdbx_seq_one_letter_code
_entity_poly.pdbx_strand_id
1 'polypeptide(L)'
;MATSLRDELPPFITVSRLDTPEAPSSESSTSSTPLASNLGRRDLKIGFSFPNVPELLSWPMIKDIIEEDTSPEQAESKLTAIRDDVARAVVEWRNKLEQDLVDIWNAGQTEGGEGDEASDVKGKGKAVARTSEPSGGGRDTKESTSIPKPREVELALPEFTVTFRKPDGTTTTKLADLSPNLQLLLRADTIFKGEPSYFNYPTIVPPLVPFDRMTPGAEELYLGVRWDVGKLKRDDESLAISKELLARVGKPDATSAEMWTLRGNFQCGRCTTTLPVLWDRLVHHFSREEAQWKQSQSIKEANPELQFTYNRTHSLDPENNQPFAHLLTPEESADRMLQVSTFDMPVMRCLKCDDVGIDSRYLDMHGDFDIETPIEEHVRKVHNVSYPTPGFHYRRWEWDVTYFDSSDEDEDDESDSEDEFEV
;
A
#
# COMPACT_ATOMS: atom_id res chain seq x y z
N MET A 1 -29.94 1.61 2.05
CA MET A 1 -29.78 2.46 3.25
C MET A 1 -28.34 2.84 3.54
N ALA A 2 -27.40 1.89 3.75
CA ALA A 2 -26.01 2.20 4.07
C ALA A 2 -25.34 3.18 3.09
N THR A 3 -25.52 2.98 1.78
CA THR A 3 -25.05 3.91 0.74
C THR A 3 -25.70 5.29 0.87
N SER A 4 -27.01 5.34 1.11
CA SER A 4 -27.74 6.61 1.32
C SER A 4 -27.23 7.38 2.54
N LEU A 5 -27.04 6.70 3.68
CA LEU A 5 -26.48 7.31 4.88
C LEU A 5 -25.07 7.84 4.63
N ARG A 6 -24.25 7.07 3.91
CA ARG A 6 -22.90 7.49 3.53
C ARG A 6 -22.91 8.72 2.62
N ASP A 7 -23.82 8.76 1.65
CA ASP A 7 -23.92 9.85 0.67
C ASP A 7 -24.50 11.15 1.26
N GLU A 8 -25.32 11.03 2.32
CA GLU A 8 -25.81 12.18 3.10
C GLU A 8 -24.73 12.76 4.01
N LEU A 9 -23.72 11.97 4.38
CA LEU A 9 -22.63 12.47 5.18
C LEU A 9 -21.75 13.41 4.34
N PRO A 10 -21.51 14.63 4.84
CA PRO A 10 -20.62 15.55 4.15
C PRO A 10 -19.19 14.99 4.09
N PRO A 11 -18.42 15.37 3.05
CA PRO A 11 -17.06 14.87 2.89
C PRO A 11 -16.21 15.24 4.10
N PHE A 12 -15.32 14.32 4.47
CA PHE A 12 -14.34 14.54 5.52
C PHE A 12 -13.22 15.45 5.03
N ILE A 13 -12.71 15.15 3.84
CA ILE A 13 -11.61 15.89 3.22
C ILE A 13 -12.07 16.32 1.84
N THR A 14 -11.90 17.60 1.54
CA THR A 14 -12.02 18.14 0.19
C THR A 14 -10.64 18.60 -0.23
N VAL A 15 -10.16 18.11 -1.37
CA VAL A 15 -8.88 18.52 -1.93
C VAL A 15 -9.11 19.19 -3.27
N SER A 16 -8.66 20.43 -3.37
CA SER A 16 -8.72 21.24 -4.59
C SER A 16 -7.31 21.42 -5.12
N ARG A 17 -7.10 21.13 -6.40
CA ARG A 17 -5.83 21.44 -7.07
C ARG A 17 -5.76 22.94 -7.32
N LEU A 18 -4.65 23.56 -6.95
CA LEU A 18 -4.35 24.93 -7.33
C LEU A 18 -3.83 24.89 -8.77
N ASP A 19 -4.74 25.09 -9.72
CA ASP A 19 -4.35 25.22 -11.13
C ASP A 19 -3.39 26.40 -11.24
N THR A 20 -2.19 26.15 -11.78
CA THR A 20 -1.38 27.24 -12.31
C THR A 20 -2.21 27.89 -13.40
N PRO A 21 -2.47 29.21 -13.36
CA PRO A 21 -3.33 29.87 -14.35
C PRO A 21 -2.81 29.53 -15.74
N GLU A 22 -3.57 28.67 -16.45
CA GLU A 22 -3.21 28.23 -17.79
C GLU A 22 -2.98 29.48 -18.64
N ALA A 23 -1.79 29.58 -19.23
CA ALA A 23 -1.54 30.59 -20.25
C ALA A 23 -2.67 30.47 -21.28
N PRO A 24 -3.29 31.59 -21.70
CA PRO A 24 -4.51 31.58 -22.50
C PRO A 24 -4.33 30.67 -23.72
N SER A 25 -4.94 29.49 -23.64
CA SER A 25 -4.82 28.45 -24.64
C SER A 25 -5.43 28.96 -25.93
N SER A 26 -4.60 29.12 -26.97
CA SER A 26 -5.05 29.50 -28.30
C SER A 26 -6.08 28.51 -28.81
N GLU A 27 -7.32 28.97 -28.96
CA GLU A 27 -8.47 28.23 -29.47
C GLU A 27 -8.21 27.71 -30.90
N SER A 28 -7.68 26.49 -31.03
CA SER A 28 -7.69 25.75 -32.30
C SER A 28 -7.35 24.28 -32.08
N SER A 29 -8.33 23.49 -31.65
CA SER A 29 -8.35 22.03 -31.89
C SER A 29 -9.75 21.47 -31.65
N THR A 30 -10.51 21.33 -32.72
CA THR A 30 -11.77 20.58 -32.77
C THR A 30 -11.47 19.09 -32.92
N SER A 31 -11.59 18.31 -31.85
CA SER A 31 -11.87 16.85 -31.80
C SER A 31 -11.21 16.21 -30.59
N SER A 32 -11.89 16.20 -29.44
CA SER A 32 -11.49 15.39 -28.27
C SER A 32 -12.70 14.69 -27.67
N THR A 33 -12.49 13.40 -27.37
CA THR A 33 -13.47 12.42 -26.90
C THR A 33 -14.03 12.82 -25.52
N PRO A 34 -15.36 12.76 -25.26
CA PRO A 34 -15.98 13.30 -24.04
C PRO A 34 -15.61 12.62 -22.71
N LEU A 35 -14.93 11.47 -22.73
CA LEU A 35 -14.66 10.70 -21.51
C LEU A 35 -13.47 11.22 -20.69
N ALA A 36 -12.46 11.83 -21.32
CA ALA A 36 -11.27 12.32 -20.61
C ALA A 36 -11.51 13.67 -19.90
N SER A 37 -12.39 14.51 -20.46
CA SER A 37 -12.55 15.92 -20.05
C SER A 37 -13.15 16.10 -18.64
N ASN A 38 -13.78 15.06 -18.07
CA ASN A 38 -14.39 15.14 -16.73
C ASN A 38 -13.42 14.81 -15.58
N LEU A 39 -12.21 14.31 -15.88
CA LEU A 39 -11.19 14.00 -14.89
C LEU A 39 -10.35 15.22 -14.49
N GLY A 40 -10.32 16.27 -15.32
CA GLY A 40 -9.35 17.36 -15.19
C GLY A 40 -9.62 18.40 -14.09
N ARG A 41 -10.79 18.42 -13.42
CA ARG A 41 -11.13 19.61 -12.59
C ARG A 41 -12.09 19.43 -11.42
N ARG A 42 -12.27 18.22 -10.91
CA ARG A 42 -13.17 18.00 -9.77
C ARG A 42 -12.39 18.00 -8.48
N ASP A 43 -12.81 18.85 -7.55
CA ASP A 43 -12.41 18.76 -6.15
C ASP A 43 -12.60 17.31 -5.68
N LEU A 44 -11.52 16.71 -5.19
CA LEU A 44 -11.60 15.37 -4.66
C LEU A 44 -12.29 15.41 -3.31
N LYS A 45 -13.44 14.75 -3.21
CA LYS A 45 -14.16 14.55 -1.96
C LYS A 45 -13.84 13.18 -1.41
N ILE A 46 -13.17 13.13 -0.27
CA ILE A 46 -12.90 11.91 0.48
C ILE A 46 -13.88 11.89 1.66
N GLY A 47 -14.76 10.89 1.69
CA GLY A 47 -15.65 10.66 2.82
C GLY A 47 -14.89 10.13 4.03
N PHE A 48 -15.51 10.19 5.21
CA PHE A 48 -15.02 9.44 6.35
C PHE A 48 -15.04 7.93 6.06
N SER A 49 -14.18 7.18 6.75
CA SER A 49 -14.31 5.73 6.80
C SER A 49 -15.72 5.38 7.30
N PHE A 50 -16.33 4.39 6.67
CA PHE A 50 -17.68 3.93 6.94
C PHE A 50 -17.66 2.41 7.15
N PRO A 51 -18.40 1.86 8.12
CA PRO A 51 -18.43 0.43 8.35
C PRO A 51 -18.90 -0.31 7.09
N ASN A 52 -18.28 -1.44 6.76
CA ASN A 52 -18.75 -2.30 5.67
C ASN A 52 -20.03 -3.06 6.07
N VAL A 53 -20.62 -3.79 5.13
CA VAL A 53 -21.93 -4.45 5.36
C VAL A 53 -21.86 -5.46 6.51
N PRO A 54 -20.89 -6.38 6.60
CA PRO A 54 -20.79 -7.31 7.73
C PRO A 54 -20.64 -6.61 9.09
N GLU A 55 -19.90 -5.49 9.15
CA GLU A 55 -19.82 -4.71 10.39
C GLU A 55 -21.18 -4.12 10.76
N LEU A 56 -21.91 -3.53 9.81
CA LEU A 56 -23.26 -2.99 10.05
C LEU A 56 -24.25 -4.09 10.46
N LEU A 57 -24.21 -5.25 9.81
CA LEU A 57 -25.09 -6.39 10.12
C LEU A 57 -24.81 -6.98 11.51
N SER A 58 -23.64 -6.72 12.08
CA SER A 58 -23.30 -7.13 13.45
C SER A 58 -23.90 -6.21 14.51
N TRP A 59 -24.42 -5.04 14.14
CA TRP A 59 -24.98 -4.08 15.09
C TRP A 59 -26.37 -4.52 15.55
N PRO A 60 -26.62 -4.63 16.87
CA PRO A 60 -27.90 -5.13 17.39
C PRO A 60 -29.13 -4.45 16.77
N MET A 61 -29.12 -3.11 16.67
CA MET A 61 -30.22 -2.34 16.08
C MET A 61 -30.53 -2.67 14.61
N ILE A 62 -29.53 -3.07 13.82
CA ILE A 62 -29.70 -3.45 12.40
C ILE A 62 -30.07 -4.93 12.33
N LYS A 63 -29.41 -5.75 13.13
CA LYS A 63 -29.66 -7.19 13.24
C LYS A 63 -31.11 -7.49 13.63
N ASP A 64 -31.64 -6.80 14.64
CA ASP A 64 -33.02 -6.98 15.12
C ASP A 64 -34.04 -6.71 14.00
N ILE A 65 -33.82 -5.67 13.17
CA ILE A 65 -34.71 -5.34 12.04
C ILE A 65 -34.66 -6.42 10.95
N ILE A 66 -33.49 -7.02 10.71
CA ILE A 66 -33.29 -8.03 9.66
C ILE A 66 -33.81 -9.40 10.10
N GLU A 67 -33.67 -9.73 11.39
CA GLU A 67 -34.15 -10.99 11.96
C GLU A 67 -35.67 -10.97 12.21
N GLU A 68 -36.26 -9.80 12.42
CA GLU A 68 -37.71 -9.62 12.46
C GLU A 68 -38.28 -9.73 11.03
N ASP A 69 -39.02 -10.82 10.76
CA ASP A 69 -39.75 -11.08 9.51
C ASP A 69 -40.85 -10.02 9.28
N THR A 70 -40.43 -8.84 8.87
CA THR A 70 -41.24 -7.64 8.71
C THR A 70 -41.33 -7.27 7.25
N SER A 71 -42.45 -6.63 6.86
CA SER A 71 -42.58 -6.20 5.48
C SER A 71 -41.52 -5.14 5.13
N PRO A 72 -41.12 -4.99 3.86
CA PRO A 72 -40.14 -3.99 3.46
C PRO A 72 -40.47 -2.56 3.92
N GLU A 73 -41.75 -2.19 3.93
CA GLU A 73 -42.22 -0.88 4.39
C GLU A 73 -42.06 -0.71 5.90
N GLN A 74 -42.29 -1.78 6.67
CA GLN A 74 -42.06 -1.80 8.11
C GLN A 74 -40.57 -1.72 8.43
N ALA A 75 -39.73 -2.46 7.70
CA ALA A 75 -38.29 -2.40 7.82
C ALA A 75 -37.77 -0.98 7.53
N GLU A 76 -38.23 -0.33 6.44
CA GLU A 76 -37.86 1.05 6.11
C GLU A 76 -38.28 2.04 7.20
N SER A 77 -39.49 1.89 7.76
CA SER A 77 -39.96 2.72 8.87
C SER A 77 -39.11 2.54 10.13
N LYS A 78 -38.77 1.29 10.49
CA LYS A 78 -37.88 0.98 11.62
C LYS A 78 -36.47 1.53 11.40
N LEU A 79 -35.92 1.37 10.21
CA LEU A 79 -34.61 1.90 9.83
C LEU A 79 -34.58 3.43 9.91
N THR A 80 -35.67 4.09 9.51
CA THR A 80 -35.84 5.53 9.66
C THR A 80 -35.89 5.93 11.14
N ALA A 81 -36.57 5.14 11.97
CA ALA A 81 -36.68 5.38 13.41
C ALA A 81 -35.34 5.25 14.15
N ILE A 82 -34.46 4.35 13.73
CA ILE A 82 -33.12 4.15 14.34
C ILE A 82 -32.01 4.99 13.68
N ARG A 83 -32.34 5.90 12.75
CA ARG A 83 -31.35 6.63 11.95
C ARG A 83 -30.31 7.38 12.79
N ASP A 84 -30.75 8.06 13.84
CA ASP A 84 -29.85 8.84 14.72
C ASP A 84 -28.94 7.93 15.56
N ASP A 85 -29.44 6.76 15.95
CA ASP A 85 -28.65 5.77 16.69
C ASP A 85 -27.61 5.12 15.77
N VAL A 86 -27.97 4.81 14.52
CA VAL A 86 -27.01 4.35 13.50
C VAL A 86 -25.95 5.41 13.23
N ALA A 87 -26.33 6.68 13.09
CA ALA A 87 -25.38 7.78 12.89
C ALA A 87 -24.41 7.91 14.07
N ARG A 88 -24.90 7.76 15.31
CA ARG A 88 -24.08 7.74 16.52
C ARG A 88 -23.12 6.56 16.55
N ALA A 89 -23.60 5.36 16.24
CA ALA A 89 -22.80 4.15 16.17
C ALA A 89 -21.69 4.25 15.10
N VAL A 90 -21.95 4.89 13.95
CA VAL A 90 -20.91 5.17 12.93
C VAL A 90 -19.80 6.08 13.48
N VAL A 91 -20.14 7.09 14.28
CA VAL A 91 -19.14 7.99 14.90
C VAL A 91 -18.33 7.24 15.94
N GLU A 92 -18.97 6.47 16.82
CA GLU A 92 -18.29 5.66 17.84
C GLU A 92 -17.35 4.62 17.21
N TRP A 93 -17.83 3.90 16.20
CA TRP A 93 -17.03 2.95 15.45
C TRP A 93 -15.81 3.62 14.80
N ARG A 94 -15.97 4.81 14.22
CA ARG A 94 -14.86 5.55 13.61
C ARG A 94 -13.83 5.99 14.64
N ASN A 95 -14.28 6.52 15.78
CA ASN A 95 -13.37 6.93 16.85
C ASN A 95 -12.57 5.72 17.37
N LYS A 96 -13.23 4.55 17.47
CA LYS A 96 -12.56 3.30 17.81
C LYS A 96 -11.55 2.88 16.73
N LEU A 97 -11.92 2.90 15.46
CA LEU A 97 -11.02 2.61 14.34
C LEU A 97 -9.78 3.51 14.38
N GLU A 98 -9.95 4.82 14.55
CA GLU A 98 -8.84 5.77 14.64
C GLU A 98 -7.94 5.46 15.85
N GLN A 99 -8.52 5.14 17.00
CA GLN A 99 -7.75 4.75 18.18
C GLN A 99 -6.97 3.45 17.94
N ASP A 100 -7.61 2.40 17.41
CA ASP A 100 -6.98 1.12 17.10
C ASP A 100 -5.78 1.30 16.16
N LEU A 101 -5.89 2.17 15.15
CA LEU A 101 -4.80 2.49 14.23
C LEU A 101 -3.62 3.21 14.92
N VAL A 102 -3.91 4.14 15.83
CA VAL A 102 -2.88 4.82 16.63
C VAL A 102 -2.20 3.83 17.58
N ASP A 103 -2.95 2.90 18.17
CA ASP A 103 -2.41 1.88 19.05
C ASP A 103 -1.47 0.92 18.29
N ILE A 104 -1.88 0.45 17.10
CA ILE A 104 -1.00 -0.32 16.19
C ILE A 104 0.27 0.48 15.86
N TRP A 105 0.13 1.76 15.55
CA TRP A 105 1.25 2.62 15.18
C TRP A 105 2.28 2.78 16.31
N ASN A 106 1.79 2.91 17.54
CA ASN A 106 2.62 3.10 18.72
C ASN A 106 3.25 1.79 19.20
N ALA A 107 2.53 0.67 19.12
CA ALA A 107 3.05 -0.65 19.49
C ALA A 107 4.31 -1.05 18.70
N GLY A 108 4.38 -0.68 17.41
CA GLY A 108 5.57 -0.94 16.59
C GLY A 108 6.83 -0.18 17.04
N GLN A 109 6.71 0.90 17.83
CA GLN A 109 7.89 1.65 18.30
C GLN A 109 8.62 0.97 19.45
N THR A 110 7.91 0.17 20.26
CA THR A 110 8.48 -0.44 21.46
C THR A 110 9.28 -1.71 21.16
N GLU A 111 8.93 -2.44 20.10
CA GLU A 111 9.54 -3.75 19.81
C GLU A 111 10.98 -3.65 19.28
N GLY A 112 11.37 -2.52 18.69
CA GLY A 112 12.71 -2.34 18.08
C GLY A 112 13.85 -1.99 19.04
N GLY A 113 13.58 -1.81 20.34
CA GLY A 113 14.55 -1.23 21.29
C GLY A 113 15.17 -2.17 22.33
N GLU A 114 14.59 -3.35 22.57
CA GLU A 114 14.94 -4.16 23.76
C GLU A 114 15.62 -5.52 23.43
N GLY A 115 15.97 -5.77 22.17
CA GLY A 115 16.41 -7.10 21.71
C GLY A 115 17.90 -7.47 21.82
N ASP A 116 18.83 -6.53 21.98
CA ASP A 116 20.27 -6.80 21.83
C ASP A 116 21.10 -6.82 23.14
N GLU A 117 20.52 -6.57 24.31
CA GLU A 117 21.23 -6.66 25.59
C GLU A 117 20.67 -7.76 26.50
N ALA A 118 21.02 -9.02 26.21
CA ALA A 118 21.40 -10.04 27.20
C ALA A 118 21.39 -11.46 26.58
N SER A 119 22.32 -11.76 25.69
CA SER A 119 22.77 -13.15 25.55
C SER A 119 23.90 -13.39 26.56
N ASP A 120 23.51 -14.14 27.58
CA ASP A 120 24.27 -14.58 28.74
C ASP A 120 25.47 -15.44 28.31
N VAL A 121 26.61 -14.80 28.00
CA VAL A 121 27.91 -15.48 27.84
C VAL A 121 28.39 -15.92 29.21
N LYS A 122 27.97 -17.12 29.60
CA LYS A 122 28.48 -17.85 30.77
C LYS A 122 29.90 -18.37 30.50
N GLY A 123 30.87 -17.46 30.46
CA GLY A 123 32.30 -17.76 30.36
C GLY A 123 33.01 -17.54 31.70
N LYS A 124 33.33 -18.61 32.42
CA LYS A 124 34.22 -18.59 33.59
C LYS A 124 35.62 -18.12 33.17
N GLY A 125 35.99 -16.88 33.52
CA GLY A 125 37.29 -16.29 33.20
C GLY A 125 37.89 -15.47 34.35
N LYS A 126 38.73 -16.14 35.13
CA LYS A 126 39.81 -15.69 36.04
C LYS A 126 40.08 -14.17 36.11
N ALA A 127 39.94 -13.62 37.32
CA ALA A 127 40.33 -12.26 37.68
C ALA A 127 41.84 -12.01 37.52
N VAL A 128 42.20 -10.94 36.81
CA VAL A 128 43.51 -10.28 36.88
C VAL A 128 43.25 -8.79 37.09
N ALA A 129 43.69 -8.28 38.25
CA ALA A 129 43.63 -6.87 38.59
C ALA A 129 44.53 -6.06 37.64
N ARG A 130 43.96 -5.06 36.97
CA ARG A 130 44.72 -3.99 36.31
C ARG A 130 44.13 -2.64 36.69
N THR A 131 44.95 -1.89 37.39
CA THR A 131 44.85 -0.48 37.76
C THR A 131 44.76 0.37 36.49
N SER A 132 43.77 1.26 36.40
CA SER A 132 43.67 2.28 35.35
C SER A 132 43.83 3.68 35.95
N GLU A 133 44.84 4.39 35.45
CA GLU A 133 45.07 5.82 35.68
C GLU A 133 44.15 6.67 34.78
N PRO A 134 43.81 7.90 35.19
CA PRO A 134 43.00 8.81 34.39
C PRO A 134 43.90 9.61 33.44
N SER A 135 43.91 9.23 32.16
CA SER A 135 44.58 10.03 31.12
C SER A 135 43.56 10.95 30.46
N GLY A 136 43.61 12.22 30.86
CA GLY A 136 42.98 13.32 30.15
C GLY A 136 43.67 13.55 28.81
N GLY A 137 42.88 13.77 27.76
CA GLY A 137 43.36 14.08 26.42
C GLY A 137 42.27 14.79 25.65
N GLY A 138 42.24 16.12 25.81
CA GLY A 138 41.37 16.99 25.01
C GLY A 138 41.73 16.89 23.53
N ARG A 139 40.71 16.86 22.69
CA ARG A 139 40.85 17.17 21.27
C ARG A 139 39.55 17.79 20.75
N ASP A 140 39.48 19.10 20.91
CA ASP A 140 38.56 19.98 20.19
C ASP A 140 38.80 19.81 18.68
N THR A 141 37.98 18.97 18.05
CA THR A 141 37.88 18.93 16.59
C THR A 141 36.59 19.67 16.27
N LYS A 142 36.71 20.97 15.97
CA LYS A 142 35.64 21.78 15.37
C LYS A 142 35.31 21.18 14.02
N GLU A 143 34.43 20.20 14.02
CA GLU A 143 33.82 19.65 12.82
C GLU A 143 32.90 20.74 12.26
N SER A 144 33.42 21.42 11.25
CA SER A 144 32.72 22.48 10.55
C SER A 144 31.52 21.84 9.84
N THR A 145 30.36 21.89 10.48
CA THR A 145 29.08 21.43 9.94
C THR A 145 28.76 22.26 8.71
N SER A 146 29.24 21.82 7.54
CA SER A 146 28.84 22.39 6.27
C SER A 146 27.34 22.18 6.15
N ILE A 147 26.59 23.28 6.11
CA ILE A 147 25.15 23.25 5.87
C ILE A 147 24.94 22.44 4.58
N PRO A 148 24.20 21.32 4.63
CA PRO A 148 23.95 20.50 3.46
C PRO A 148 23.36 21.38 2.35
N LYS A 149 23.95 21.31 1.16
CA LYS A 149 23.42 21.99 -0.02
C LYS A 149 21.94 21.58 -0.17
N PRO A 150 21.00 22.52 -0.38
CA PRO A 150 19.60 22.18 -0.63
C PRO A 150 19.53 21.16 -1.76
N ARG A 151 18.89 20.01 -1.51
CA ARG A 151 18.66 19.00 -2.55
C ARG A 151 17.69 19.59 -3.57
N GLU A 152 18.01 19.41 -4.85
CA GLU A 152 17.14 19.80 -5.95
C GLU A 152 15.90 18.90 -5.95
N VAL A 153 14.72 19.48 -6.18
CA VAL A 153 13.45 18.73 -6.16
C VAL A 153 13.41 17.82 -7.39
N GLU A 154 13.42 16.50 -7.16
CA GLU A 154 13.48 15.50 -8.26
C GLU A 154 12.14 15.34 -8.98
N LEU A 155 11.02 15.55 -8.27
CA LEU A 155 9.67 15.43 -8.81
C LEU A 155 8.79 16.55 -8.27
N ALA A 156 8.39 17.46 -9.15
CA ALA A 156 7.50 18.56 -8.81
C ALA A 156 6.05 18.06 -8.73
N LEU A 157 5.47 18.11 -7.53
CA LEU A 157 4.05 17.81 -7.34
C LEU A 157 3.20 19.08 -7.48
N PRO A 158 2.00 18.98 -8.07
CA PRO A 158 1.02 20.07 -8.06
C PRO A 158 0.77 20.61 -6.65
N GLU A 159 0.38 21.88 -6.57
CA GLU A 159 -0.08 22.48 -5.32
C GLU A 159 -1.54 22.11 -5.06
N PHE A 160 -1.87 21.90 -3.79
CA PHE A 160 -3.19 21.50 -3.34
C PHE A 160 -3.63 22.38 -2.19
N THR A 161 -4.93 22.65 -2.12
CA THR A 161 -5.59 23.12 -0.91
C THR A 161 -6.40 21.97 -0.34
N VAL A 162 -6.03 21.52 0.85
CA VAL A 162 -6.76 20.49 1.58
C VAL A 162 -7.64 21.17 2.61
N THR A 163 -8.92 20.85 2.60
CA THR A 163 -9.90 21.29 3.59
C THR A 163 -10.42 20.08 4.36
N PHE A 164 -10.18 20.07 5.66
CA PHE A 164 -10.64 19.04 6.58
C PHE A 164 -11.91 19.49 7.30
N ARG A 165 -12.84 18.57 7.49
CA ARG A 165 -14.03 18.77 8.31
C ARG A 165 -13.80 18.25 9.73
N LYS A 166 -14.03 19.10 10.72
CA LYS A 166 -13.96 18.76 12.15
C LYS A 166 -15.26 18.07 12.62
N PRO A 167 -15.22 17.36 13.77
CA PRO A 167 -16.40 16.73 14.35
C PRO A 167 -17.56 17.70 14.64
N ASP A 168 -17.25 18.96 14.95
CA ASP A 168 -18.25 20.03 15.19
C ASP A 168 -18.90 20.55 13.88
N GLY A 169 -18.51 20.03 12.72
CA GLY A 169 -19.00 20.43 11.41
C GLY A 169 -18.27 21.62 10.78
N THR A 170 -17.37 22.28 11.50
CA THR A 170 -16.53 23.35 10.95
C THR A 170 -15.45 22.79 10.03
N THR A 171 -14.82 23.64 9.22
CA THR A 171 -13.73 23.25 8.32
C THR A 171 -12.44 23.98 8.67
N THR A 172 -11.30 23.35 8.37
CA THR A 172 -9.96 23.94 8.50
C THR A 172 -9.06 23.49 7.36
N THR A 173 -8.09 24.31 6.98
CA THR A 173 -7.03 23.94 6.02
C THR A 173 -5.74 23.51 6.72
N LYS A 174 -5.67 23.62 8.05
CA LYS A 174 -4.48 23.29 8.84
C LYS A 174 -4.64 21.93 9.47
N LEU A 175 -3.72 21.02 9.17
CA LEU A 175 -3.70 19.69 9.78
C LEU A 175 -3.59 19.78 11.31
N ALA A 176 -2.79 20.72 11.83
CA ALA A 176 -2.57 20.96 13.26
C ALA A 176 -3.84 21.32 14.06
N ASP A 177 -4.92 21.72 13.38
CA ASP A 177 -6.20 22.05 14.02
C ASP A 177 -7.09 20.80 14.25
N LEU A 178 -6.66 19.61 13.79
CA LEU A 178 -7.35 18.33 14.00
C LEU A 178 -6.90 17.66 15.31
N SER A 179 -7.55 16.56 15.69
CA SER A 179 -7.12 15.74 16.83
C SER A 179 -5.71 15.16 16.58
N PRO A 180 -4.89 14.91 17.62
CA PRO A 180 -3.57 14.30 17.45
C PRO A 180 -3.59 12.98 16.67
N ASN A 181 -4.63 12.16 16.88
CA ASN A 181 -4.80 10.91 16.14
C ASN A 181 -4.97 11.18 14.64
N LEU A 182 -5.85 12.11 14.26
CA LEU A 182 -6.03 12.47 12.84
C LEU A 182 -4.80 13.13 12.23
N GLN A 183 -4.08 13.96 13.00
CA GLN A 183 -2.82 14.54 12.54
C GLN A 183 -1.80 13.46 12.16
N LEU A 184 -1.70 12.40 12.96
CA LEU A 184 -0.84 11.26 12.67
C LEU A 184 -1.36 10.45 11.47
N LEU A 185 -2.62 10.04 11.52
CA LEU A 185 -3.20 9.11 10.54
C LEU A 185 -3.30 9.68 9.12
N LEU A 186 -3.44 11.01 8.99
CA LEU A 186 -3.58 11.67 7.70
C LEU A 186 -2.25 11.98 7.01
N ARG A 187 -1.10 11.68 7.60
CA ARG A 187 0.20 11.87 6.93
C ARG A 187 0.39 10.85 5.81
N ALA A 188 1.04 11.26 4.72
CA ALA A 188 1.34 10.38 3.60
C ALA A 188 2.41 9.31 3.91
N ASP A 189 3.14 9.47 5.02
CA ASP A 189 4.11 8.48 5.52
C ASP A 189 3.54 7.52 6.57
N THR A 190 2.30 7.72 7.02
CA THR A 190 1.63 6.78 7.93
C THR A 190 1.04 5.61 7.13
N ILE A 191 1.83 4.55 6.98
CA ILE A 191 1.50 3.35 6.20
C ILE A 191 1.33 2.15 7.12
N PHE A 192 0.23 1.43 6.93
CA PHE A 192 -0.05 0.15 7.57
C PHE A 192 0.09 -0.98 6.55
N LYS A 193 0.66 -2.09 6.98
CA LYS A 193 0.74 -3.33 6.22
C LYS A 193 -0.33 -4.29 6.73
N GLY A 194 -1.14 -4.81 5.82
CA GLY A 194 -2.00 -5.96 6.04
C GLY A 194 -1.78 -7.00 4.96
N GLU A 195 -2.24 -8.22 5.17
CA GLU A 195 -2.19 -9.24 4.12
C GLU A 195 -3.44 -9.10 3.23
N PRO A 196 -3.33 -8.89 1.90
CA PRO A 196 -2.14 -8.76 1.04
C PRO A 196 -1.82 -7.32 0.58
N SER A 197 -2.20 -6.28 1.33
CA SER A 197 -2.18 -4.90 0.85
C SER A 197 -1.62 -3.90 1.87
N TYR A 198 -1.28 -2.72 1.36
CA TYR A 198 -0.84 -1.57 2.14
C TYR A 198 -1.98 -0.57 2.20
N PHE A 199 -2.04 0.16 3.30
CA PHE A 199 -3.19 0.99 3.62
C PHE A 199 -2.77 2.27 4.30
N ASN A 200 -3.44 3.36 3.93
CA ASN A 200 -3.35 4.66 4.58
C ASN A 200 -4.75 5.07 5.05
N TYR A 201 -4.83 5.91 6.08
CA TYR A 201 -6.13 6.48 6.48
C TYR A 201 -6.49 7.66 5.55
N PRO A 202 -7.76 7.86 5.16
CA PRO A 202 -8.97 7.11 5.56
C PRO A 202 -9.33 5.92 4.66
N THR A 203 -8.48 5.55 3.71
CA THR A 203 -8.76 4.48 2.71
C THR A 203 -8.51 3.06 3.20
N ILE A 204 -8.01 2.91 4.44
CA ILE A 204 -7.73 1.64 5.09
C ILE A 204 -8.95 0.74 5.27
N VAL A 205 -10.14 1.33 5.37
CA VAL A 205 -11.39 0.57 5.27
C VAL A 205 -11.80 0.60 3.80
N PRO A 206 -11.75 -0.55 3.10
CA PRO A 206 -12.09 -0.60 1.69
C PRO A 206 -13.48 0.01 1.48
N PRO A 207 -13.65 0.94 0.52
CA PRO A 207 -14.98 1.43 0.20
C PRO A 207 -15.81 0.22 -0.27
N LEU A 208 -17.09 0.21 0.09
CA LEU A 208 -18.07 -0.67 -0.57
C LEU A 208 -17.94 -0.44 -2.07
N VAL A 209 -17.39 -1.42 -2.79
CA VAL A 209 -17.25 -1.34 -4.24
C VAL A 209 -18.67 -1.38 -4.80
N PRO A 210 -19.08 -0.38 -5.60
CA PRO A 210 -20.39 -0.41 -6.22
C PRO A 210 -20.58 -1.71 -7.00
N PHE A 211 -21.77 -2.30 -6.88
CA PHE A 211 -22.12 -3.58 -7.47
C PHE A 211 -22.00 -3.59 -9.01
N ASP A 212 -21.77 -2.45 -9.68
CA ASP A 212 -21.78 -2.34 -11.15
C ASP A 212 -20.43 -2.64 -11.84
N ARG A 213 -19.34 -2.84 -11.09
CA ARG A 213 -17.99 -3.15 -11.63
C ARG A 213 -17.56 -4.60 -11.36
N MET A 214 -18.46 -5.55 -11.59
CA MET A 214 -18.29 -6.95 -11.20
C MET A 214 -17.27 -7.71 -12.07
N THR A 215 -16.20 -8.23 -11.47
CA THR A 215 -15.55 -9.46 -11.91
C THR A 215 -16.31 -10.64 -11.31
N PRO A 216 -16.88 -11.58 -12.10
CA PRO A 216 -17.60 -12.75 -11.56
C PRO A 216 -16.73 -13.62 -10.64
N GLY A 217 -17.29 -14.14 -9.54
CA GLY A 217 -16.68 -15.20 -8.73
C GLY A 217 -16.03 -14.80 -7.39
N ALA A 218 -16.21 -13.55 -6.93
CA ALA A 218 -15.64 -13.08 -5.67
C ALA A 218 -16.69 -12.63 -4.65
N GLU A 219 -17.71 -13.45 -4.43
CA GLU A 219 -18.88 -13.14 -3.59
C GLU A 219 -18.52 -12.70 -2.16
N GLU A 220 -17.47 -13.29 -1.60
CA GLU A 220 -16.92 -12.92 -0.29
C GLU A 220 -16.14 -11.60 -0.27
N LEU A 221 -15.59 -11.16 -1.42
CA LEU A 221 -14.90 -9.86 -1.51
C LEU A 221 -15.88 -8.68 -1.54
N TYR A 222 -17.17 -8.91 -1.88
CA TYR A 222 -18.11 -7.82 -2.13
C TYR A 222 -18.80 -7.27 -0.88
N LEU A 223 -19.04 -8.11 0.13
CA LEU A 223 -19.55 -7.64 1.42
C LEU A 223 -18.43 -6.93 2.22
N GLY A 224 -17.17 -7.18 1.85
CA GLY A 224 -16.00 -6.74 2.58
C GLY A 224 -15.71 -7.66 3.77
N VAL A 225 -14.46 -7.72 4.21
CA VAL A 225 -14.09 -8.45 5.42
C VAL A 225 -14.29 -7.53 6.61
N ARG A 226 -14.84 -8.06 7.71
CA ARG A 226 -14.95 -7.31 8.97
C ARG A 226 -13.60 -6.67 9.32
N TRP A 227 -13.65 -5.44 9.83
CA TRP A 227 -12.44 -4.77 10.33
C TRP A 227 -11.74 -5.66 11.37
N ASP A 228 -10.48 -6.02 11.09
CA ASP A 228 -9.68 -6.89 11.94
C ASP A 228 -8.32 -6.23 12.22
N VAL A 229 -8.23 -5.66 13.42
CA VAL A 229 -7.03 -4.99 13.94
C VAL A 229 -5.83 -5.95 13.98
N GLY A 230 -6.06 -7.25 14.23
CA GLY A 230 -5.00 -8.24 14.38
C GLY A 230 -4.23 -8.53 13.08
N LYS A 231 -4.81 -8.20 11.93
CA LYS A 231 -4.19 -8.39 10.60
C LYS A 231 -3.35 -7.20 10.16
N LEU A 232 -3.36 -6.11 10.90
CA LEU A 232 -2.63 -4.90 10.55
C LEU A 232 -1.42 -4.72 11.43
N LYS A 233 -0.34 -4.27 10.80
CA LYS A 233 0.91 -3.93 11.45
C LYS A 233 1.40 -2.60 10.91
N ARG A 234 2.13 -1.88 11.75
CA ARG A 234 2.94 -0.76 11.27
C ARG A 234 4.05 -1.30 10.39
N ASP A 235 4.34 -0.60 9.30
CA ASP A 235 5.45 -0.93 8.40
C ASP A 235 6.56 0.12 8.51
N ASP A 236 7.57 -0.16 9.33
CA ASP A 236 8.69 0.75 9.55
C ASP A 236 9.57 0.95 8.31
N GLU A 237 9.67 -0.04 7.44
CA GLU A 237 10.46 0.07 6.21
C GLU A 237 9.75 0.97 5.20
N SER A 238 8.45 0.74 4.98
CA SER A 238 7.63 1.62 4.14
C SER A 238 7.54 3.04 4.70
N LEU A 239 7.47 3.22 6.03
CA LEU A 239 7.54 4.54 6.69
C LEU A 239 8.85 5.26 6.36
N ALA A 240 9.99 4.60 6.54
CA ALA A 240 11.30 5.20 6.27
C ALA A 240 11.45 5.62 4.80
N ILE A 241 11.00 4.77 3.90
CA ILE A 241 11.01 5.04 2.45
C ILE A 241 10.05 6.17 2.09
N SER A 242 8.82 6.16 2.62
CA SER A 242 7.85 7.22 2.37
C SER A 242 8.39 8.58 2.80
N LYS A 243 9.04 8.67 3.97
CA LYS A 243 9.69 9.91 4.43
C LYS A 243 10.76 10.41 3.48
N GLU A 244 11.64 9.53 3.00
CA GLU A 244 12.71 9.92 2.06
C GLU A 244 12.13 10.36 0.72
N LEU A 245 11.12 9.65 0.21
CA LEU A 245 10.42 10.03 -1.02
C LEU A 245 9.70 11.39 -0.88
N LEU A 246 8.99 11.61 0.24
CA LEU A 246 8.32 12.89 0.54
C LEU A 246 9.31 14.05 0.69
N ALA A 247 10.48 13.79 1.26
CA ALA A 247 11.56 14.77 1.33
C ALA A 247 12.10 15.13 -0.08
N ARG A 248 12.26 14.13 -0.97
CA ARG A 248 12.74 14.34 -2.36
C ARG A 248 11.77 15.10 -3.25
N VAL A 249 10.45 14.98 -3.02
CA VAL A 249 9.44 15.83 -3.69
C VAL A 249 9.30 17.22 -3.06
N GLY A 250 10.04 17.50 -1.97
CA GLY A 250 9.95 18.77 -1.25
C GLY A 250 8.65 18.94 -0.44
N LYS A 251 7.95 17.84 -0.10
CA LYS A 251 6.70 17.87 0.68
C LYS A 251 6.73 16.85 1.85
N PRO A 252 7.62 17.04 2.85
CA PRO A 252 7.75 16.11 3.98
C PRO A 252 6.47 15.98 4.82
N ASP A 253 5.64 17.02 4.84
CA ASP A 253 4.39 17.08 5.63
C ASP A 253 3.14 16.82 4.78
N ALA A 254 3.30 16.22 3.59
CA ALA A 254 2.16 15.92 2.73
C ALA A 254 1.18 14.96 3.40
N THR A 255 -0.10 15.16 3.12
CA THR A 255 -1.16 14.29 3.60
C THR A 255 -1.43 13.13 2.64
N SER A 256 -1.93 12.03 3.17
CA SER A 256 -2.41 10.88 2.38
C SER A 256 -3.49 11.31 1.39
N ALA A 257 -4.31 12.31 1.75
CA ALA A 257 -5.33 12.89 0.88
C ALA A 257 -4.74 13.61 -0.33
N GLU A 258 -3.67 14.40 -0.16
CA GLU A 258 -2.97 15.03 -1.29
C GLU A 258 -2.41 13.95 -2.23
N MET A 259 -1.72 12.95 -1.68
CA MET A 259 -1.19 11.86 -2.49
C MET A 259 -2.28 11.07 -3.21
N TRP A 260 -3.45 10.90 -2.57
CA TRP A 260 -4.60 10.24 -3.17
C TRP A 260 -5.19 10.99 -4.37
N THR A 261 -5.06 12.33 -4.40
CA THR A 261 -5.53 13.15 -5.54
C THR A 261 -4.71 12.98 -6.80
N LEU A 262 -3.43 12.62 -6.62
CA LEU A 262 -2.54 12.26 -7.72
C LEU A 262 -2.87 10.89 -8.29
N ARG A 263 -3.78 10.14 -7.64
CA ARG A 263 -4.35 8.89 -8.15
C ARG A 263 -3.26 7.90 -8.56
N GLY A 264 -3.61 6.97 -9.44
CA GLY A 264 -2.70 6.00 -10.00
C GLY A 264 -1.68 6.62 -10.95
N ASN A 265 -1.32 7.90 -10.85
CA ASN A 265 -0.49 8.56 -11.86
C ASN A 265 1.01 8.49 -11.55
N PHE A 266 1.41 7.84 -10.45
CA PHE A 266 2.82 7.65 -10.16
C PHE A 266 3.38 6.49 -10.96
N GLN A 267 4.49 6.69 -11.64
CA GLN A 267 5.26 5.63 -12.27
C GLN A 267 6.65 5.60 -11.66
N CYS A 268 7.18 4.43 -11.34
CA CYS A 268 8.58 4.33 -10.92
C CYS A 268 9.48 4.81 -12.06
N GLY A 269 10.41 5.72 -11.79
CA GLY A 269 11.34 6.25 -12.78
C GLY A 269 12.56 5.35 -13.01
N ARG A 270 12.65 4.25 -12.26
CA ARG A 270 13.78 3.30 -12.29
C ARG A 270 13.42 1.96 -12.91
N CYS A 271 12.12 1.73 -13.12
CA CYS A 271 11.57 0.62 -13.88
C CYS A 271 10.98 1.18 -15.19
N THR A 272 11.24 0.56 -16.32
CA THR A 272 10.65 0.92 -17.62
C THR A 272 9.15 0.62 -17.65
N THR A 273 8.70 -0.32 -16.83
CA THR A 273 7.42 -0.99 -17.07
C THR A 273 6.58 -1.17 -15.82
N THR A 274 6.77 -0.32 -14.80
CA THR A 274 5.78 -0.21 -13.74
C THR A 274 4.54 0.50 -14.27
N LEU A 275 3.39 -0.15 -14.11
CA LEU A 275 2.11 0.47 -14.27
C LEU A 275 2.03 1.79 -13.49
N PRO A 276 1.23 2.75 -13.96
CA PRO A 276 0.82 3.86 -13.13
C PRO A 276 0.17 3.30 -11.84
N VAL A 277 0.72 3.67 -10.69
CA VAL A 277 0.34 3.16 -9.36
C VAL A 277 -0.04 4.30 -8.42
N LEU A 278 -0.77 3.94 -7.37
CA LEU A 278 -1.06 4.83 -6.25
C LEU A 278 0.22 5.09 -5.44
N TRP A 279 0.20 6.16 -4.64
CA TRP A 279 1.33 6.51 -3.77
C TRP A 279 1.74 5.38 -2.81
N ASP A 280 0.79 4.76 -2.11
CA ASP A 280 1.05 3.64 -1.20
C ASP A 280 1.68 2.44 -1.92
N ARG A 281 1.27 2.19 -3.17
CA ARG A 281 1.84 1.16 -4.04
C ARG A 281 3.24 1.52 -4.53
N LEU A 282 3.53 2.80 -4.80
CA LEU A 282 4.88 3.26 -5.11
C LEU A 282 5.81 3.08 -3.90
N VAL A 283 5.39 3.49 -2.71
CA VAL A 283 6.18 3.30 -1.49
C VAL A 283 6.43 1.81 -1.24
N HIS A 284 5.38 0.99 -1.34
CA HIS A 284 5.52 -0.45 -1.20
C HIS A 284 6.49 -1.04 -2.24
N HIS A 285 6.42 -0.60 -3.49
CA HIS A 285 7.34 -1.03 -4.54
C HIS A 285 8.80 -0.78 -4.14
N PHE A 286 9.13 0.43 -3.67
CA PHE A 286 10.49 0.74 -3.18
C PHE A 286 10.87 -0.09 -1.94
N SER A 287 9.94 -0.29 -1.00
CA SER A 287 10.17 -1.14 0.19
C SER A 287 10.48 -2.58 -0.18
N ARG A 288 9.72 -3.16 -1.11
CA ARG A 288 9.95 -4.53 -1.58
C ARG A 288 11.32 -4.67 -2.24
N GLU A 289 11.68 -3.74 -3.12
CA GLU A 289 12.96 -3.78 -3.84
C GLU A 289 14.16 -3.61 -2.89
N GLU A 290 14.02 -2.75 -1.87
CA GLU A 290 15.03 -2.59 -0.82
C GLU A 290 15.16 -3.85 0.05
N ALA A 291 14.03 -4.46 0.45
CA ALA A 291 14.02 -5.70 1.21
C ALA A 291 14.64 -6.87 0.43
N GLN A 292 14.31 -7.01 -0.86
CA GLN A 292 14.91 -8.02 -1.75
C GLN A 292 16.42 -7.80 -1.91
N TRP A 293 16.86 -6.54 -2.05
CA TRP A 293 18.29 -6.24 -2.08
C TRP A 293 18.97 -6.62 -0.77
N LYS A 294 18.41 -6.28 0.40
CA LYS A 294 19.00 -6.71 1.69
C LYS A 294 19.07 -8.23 1.81
N GLN A 295 17.99 -8.93 1.47
CA GLN A 295 17.95 -10.40 1.43
C GLN A 295 19.06 -10.96 0.53
N SER A 296 19.26 -10.37 -0.66
CA SER A 296 20.30 -10.76 -1.60
C SER A 296 21.72 -10.60 -1.03
N GLN A 297 21.96 -9.54 -0.25
CA GLN A 297 23.27 -9.32 0.39
C GLN A 297 23.52 -10.38 1.47
N SER A 298 22.52 -10.68 2.31
CA SER A 298 22.63 -11.72 3.32
C SER A 298 22.92 -13.11 2.71
N ILE A 299 22.26 -13.45 1.59
CA ILE A 299 22.52 -14.71 0.86
C ILE A 299 23.95 -14.76 0.34
N LYS A 300 24.43 -13.65 -0.25
CA LYS A 300 25.78 -13.54 -0.80
C LYS A 300 26.86 -13.64 0.30
N GLU A 301 26.61 -13.04 1.47
CA GLU A 301 27.50 -13.15 2.62
C GLU A 301 27.56 -14.57 3.18
N ALA A 302 26.41 -15.27 3.21
CA ALA A 302 26.33 -16.66 3.67
C ALA A 302 26.94 -17.66 2.67
N ASN A 303 27.00 -17.32 1.38
CA ASN A 303 27.44 -18.23 0.31
C ASN A 303 28.35 -17.49 -0.69
N PRO A 304 29.60 -17.16 -0.31
CA PRO A 304 30.51 -16.35 -1.14
C PRO A 304 30.92 -17.02 -2.46
N GLU A 305 30.76 -18.33 -2.59
CA GLU A 305 30.98 -19.10 -3.82
C GLU A 305 29.85 -18.94 -4.85
N LEU A 306 28.65 -18.53 -4.42
CA LEU A 306 27.58 -18.17 -5.34
C LEU A 306 28.02 -16.91 -6.11
N GLN A 307 28.27 -17.07 -7.41
CA GLN A 307 28.49 -15.95 -8.32
C GLN A 307 27.17 -15.24 -8.64
N PHE A 308 26.53 -14.75 -7.58
CA PHE A 308 25.25 -14.06 -7.61
C PHE A 308 25.48 -12.56 -7.50
N THR A 309 24.88 -11.82 -8.42
CA THR A 309 24.90 -10.36 -8.43
C THR A 309 23.47 -9.87 -8.32
N TYR A 310 23.23 -8.96 -7.37
CA TYR A 310 21.93 -8.31 -7.21
C TYR A 310 22.20 -6.84 -6.89
N ASN A 311 22.06 -5.99 -7.90
CA ASN A 311 22.32 -4.56 -7.79
C ASN A 311 21.15 -3.85 -7.09
N ARG A 312 21.47 -2.84 -6.28
CA ARG A 312 20.49 -1.98 -5.61
C ARG A 312 19.91 -0.93 -6.59
N THR A 313 19.02 -1.36 -7.47
CA THR A 313 18.43 -0.51 -8.53
C THR A 313 17.52 0.60 -7.98
N HIS A 314 16.90 0.37 -6.82
CA HIS A 314 15.95 1.30 -6.19
C HIS A 314 16.54 2.13 -5.05
N SER A 315 17.87 2.27 -4.98
CA SER A 315 18.51 3.04 -3.91
C SER A 315 18.10 4.52 -3.85
N LEU A 316 17.59 4.98 -2.71
CA LEU A 316 17.34 6.41 -2.44
C LEU A 316 18.59 7.14 -1.94
N ASP A 317 19.78 6.68 -2.34
CA ASP A 317 21.03 7.41 -2.09
C ASP A 317 21.10 8.67 -2.97
N PRO A 318 21.73 9.77 -2.47
CA PRO A 318 21.86 11.02 -3.23
C PRO A 318 22.77 10.91 -4.45
N GLU A 319 23.58 9.84 -4.55
CA GLU A 319 24.45 9.59 -5.71
C GLU A 319 23.66 9.03 -6.91
N ASN A 320 22.46 8.50 -6.67
CA ASN A 320 21.61 7.99 -7.74
C ASN A 320 20.84 9.14 -8.40
N ASN A 321 21.35 9.59 -9.55
CA ASN A 321 20.77 10.69 -10.33
C ASN A 321 19.53 10.30 -11.16
N GLN A 322 19.09 9.03 -11.12
CA GLN A 322 17.88 8.64 -11.83
C GLN A 322 16.64 9.10 -11.05
N PRO A 323 15.62 9.67 -11.74
CA PRO A 323 14.39 10.07 -11.08
C PRO A 323 13.76 8.84 -10.41
N PHE A 324 13.36 8.98 -9.14
CA PHE A 324 12.72 7.87 -8.44
C PHE A 324 11.31 7.60 -8.99
N ALA A 325 10.61 8.63 -9.45
CA ALA A 325 9.28 8.52 -10.03
C ALA A 325 9.00 9.59 -11.09
N HIS A 326 8.05 9.27 -11.95
CA HIS A 326 7.38 10.19 -12.87
C HIS A 326 5.94 10.38 -12.41
N LEU A 327 5.42 11.59 -12.59
CA LEU A 327 4.01 11.88 -12.42
C LEU A 327 3.39 12.04 -13.81
N LEU A 328 2.55 11.08 -14.19
CA LEU A 328 1.85 11.08 -15.47
C LEU A 328 0.63 12.00 -15.42
N THR A 329 0.20 12.49 -16.58
CA THR A 329 -1.14 13.08 -16.68
C THR A 329 -2.21 12.00 -16.51
N PRO A 330 -3.45 12.35 -16.10
CA PRO A 330 -4.55 11.39 -16.09
C PRO A 330 -4.76 10.71 -17.44
N GLU A 331 -4.56 11.42 -18.55
CA GLU A 331 -4.65 10.90 -19.91
C GLU A 331 -3.54 9.88 -20.19
N GLU A 332 -2.28 10.22 -19.92
CA GLU A 332 -1.14 9.30 -20.08
C GLU A 332 -1.29 8.04 -19.22
N SER A 333 -1.78 8.22 -17.98
CA SER A 333 -2.06 7.09 -17.08
C SER A 333 -3.18 6.21 -17.64
N ALA A 334 -4.25 6.79 -18.17
CA ALA A 334 -5.37 6.05 -18.75
C ALA A 334 -4.95 5.31 -20.02
N ASP A 335 -4.17 5.95 -20.89
CA ASP A 335 -3.64 5.36 -22.12
C ASP A 335 -2.74 4.16 -21.81
N ARG A 336 -1.85 4.29 -20.80
CA ARG A 336 -1.04 3.15 -20.35
C ARG A 336 -1.90 2.03 -19.79
N MET A 337 -2.87 2.33 -18.93
CA MET A 337 -3.76 1.31 -18.36
C MET A 337 -4.59 0.60 -19.43
N LEU A 338 -5.06 1.33 -20.45
CA LEU A 338 -5.79 0.76 -21.57
C LEU A 338 -4.90 -0.16 -22.41
N GLN A 339 -3.68 0.28 -22.70
CA GLN A 339 -2.68 -0.53 -23.39
C GLN A 339 -2.51 -1.87 -22.66
N VAL A 340 -2.30 -1.82 -21.35
CA VAL A 340 -2.13 -3.00 -20.50
C VAL A 340 -3.34 -3.92 -20.51
N SER A 341 -4.55 -3.37 -20.45
CA SER A 341 -5.79 -4.16 -20.42
C SER A 341 -6.09 -4.93 -21.72
N THR A 342 -5.43 -4.56 -22.82
CA THR A 342 -5.67 -5.14 -24.14
C THR A 342 -4.81 -6.38 -24.40
N PHE A 343 -3.73 -6.59 -23.63
CA PHE A 343 -2.78 -7.68 -23.84
C PHE A 343 -2.93 -8.79 -22.78
N ASP A 344 -2.68 -10.04 -23.17
CA ASP A 344 -2.42 -11.11 -22.21
C ASP A 344 -1.12 -10.78 -21.46
N MET A 345 -1.20 -10.67 -20.15
CA MET A 345 -0.06 -10.33 -19.29
C MET A 345 0.39 -11.57 -18.52
N PRO A 346 1.22 -12.44 -19.13
CA PRO A 346 1.77 -13.55 -18.38
C PRO A 346 2.63 -13.02 -17.25
N VAL A 347 2.49 -13.59 -16.06
CA VAL A 347 3.45 -13.32 -14.99
C VAL A 347 4.73 -14.06 -15.33
N MET A 348 5.87 -13.38 -15.27
CA MET A 348 7.20 -13.93 -15.50
C MET A 348 7.99 -13.92 -14.20
N ARG A 349 8.89 -14.88 -14.04
CA ARG A 349 9.81 -14.96 -12.90
C ARG A 349 11.26 -15.01 -13.34
N CYS A 350 12.16 -14.36 -12.61
CA CYS A 350 13.60 -14.44 -12.85
C CYS A 350 14.16 -15.72 -12.25
N LEU A 351 14.84 -16.52 -13.07
CA LEU A 351 15.44 -17.78 -12.64
C LEU A 351 16.60 -17.57 -11.67
N LYS A 352 17.38 -16.49 -11.83
CA LYS A 352 18.49 -16.18 -10.90
C LYS A 352 18.00 -15.82 -9.50
N CYS A 353 16.86 -15.14 -9.38
CA CYS A 353 16.23 -14.85 -8.09
C CYS A 353 15.56 -16.09 -7.49
N ASP A 354 14.89 -16.89 -8.33
CA ASP A 354 14.26 -18.18 -7.97
C ASP A 354 15.30 -19.14 -7.36
N ASP A 355 16.50 -19.23 -7.95
CA ASP A 355 17.61 -20.10 -7.51
C ASP A 355 18.08 -19.79 -6.07
N VAL A 356 17.83 -18.57 -5.58
CA VAL A 356 18.24 -18.13 -4.23
C VAL A 356 17.05 -17.82 -3.32
N GLY A 357 15.82 -18.18 -3.72
CA GLY A 357 14.62 -17.99 -2.92
C GLY A 357 14.18 -16.52 -2.78
N ILE A 358 14.50 -15.67 -3.75
CA ILE A 358 13.98 -14.30 -3.83
C ILE A 358 12.77 -14.29 -4.78
N ASP A 359 11.61 -13.85 -4.28
CA ASP A 359 10.41 -13.72 -5.11
C ASP A 359 10.53 -12.53 -6.07
N SER A 360 10.64 -12.80 -7.36
CA SER A 360 10.83 -11.80 -8.42
C SER A 360 9.80 -12.00 -9.55
N ARG A 361 8.53 -11.70 -9.26
CA ARG A 361 7.43 -11.83 -10.23
C ARG A 361 7.13 -10.49 -10.92
N TYR A 362 7.00 -10.51 -12.24
CA TYR A 362 6.75 -9.35 -13.09
C TYR A 362 5.62 -9.65 -14.08
N LEU A 363 4.75 -8.67 -14.36
CA LEU A 363 3.76 -8.79 -15.42
C LEU A 363 4.43 -8.50 -16.76
N ASP A 364 4.52 -9.48 -17.65
CA ASP A 364 5.02 -9.23 -19.00
C ASP A 364 3.98 -8.48 -19.82
N MET A 365 4.47 -7.56 -20.65
CA MET A 365 3.66 -6.84 -21.61
C MET A 365 4.25 -7.08 -22.99
N HIS A 366 4.06 -8.30 -23.51
CA HIS A 366 4.41 -8.62 -24.88
C HIS A 366 3.39 -7.97 -25.83
N GLY A 367 3.68 -6.74 -26.25
CA GLY A 367 3.13 -6.18 -27.49
C GLY A 367 4.05 -6.47 -28.68
N ASP A 368 3.57 -6.29 -29.90
CA ASP A 368 4.36 -6.28 -31.15
C ASP A 368 5.39 -5.13 -31.24
N PHE A 369 5.75 -4.54 -30.10
CA PHE A 369 6.67 -3.40 -30.01
C PHE A 369 8.02 -3.90 -29.50
N ASP A 370 9.12 -3.41 -30.10
CA ASP A 370 10.51 -3.63 -29.68
C ASP A 370 10.83 -2.95 -28.32
N ILE A 371 9.93 -3.05 -27.36
CA ILE A 371 10.06 -2.48 -26.01
C ILE A 371 10.53 -3.59 -25.09
N GLU A 372 11.60 -3.31 -24.36
CA GLU A 372 12.12 -4.19 -23.31
C GLU A 372 11.04 -4.50 -22.27
N THR A 373 10.88 -5.79 -21.97
CA THR A 373 9.90 -6.23 -20.96
C THR A 373 10.40 -5.95 -19.54
N PRO A 374 9.52 -5.79 -18.53
CA PRO A 374 9.97 -5.53 -17.16
C PRO A 374 10.89 -6.63 -16.61
N ILE A 375 10.68 -7.88 -17.01
CA ILE A 375 11.52 -9.00 -16.59
C ILE A 375 12.89 -8.96 -17.27
N GLU A 376 12.97 -8.56 -18.53
CA GLU A 376 14.25 -8.35 -19.23
C GLU A 376 15.05 -7.21 -18.60
N GLU A 377 14.37 -6.10 -18.28
CA GLU A 377 14.97 -4.97 -17.58
C GLU A 377 15.49 -5.37 -16.21
N HIS A 378 14.69 -6.08 -15.42
CA HIS A 378 15.10 -6.63 -14.13
C HIS A 378 16.37 -7.48 -14.30
N VAL A 379 16.35 -8.47 -15.19
CA VAL A 379 17.49 -9.36 -15.43
C VAL A 379 18.75 -8.57 -15.82
N ARG A 380 18.61 -7.53 -16.64
CA ARG A 380 19.74 -6.69 -17.04
C ARG A 380 20.25 -5.81 -15.92
N LYS A 381 19.38 -5.04 -15.26
CA LYS A 381 19.77 -4.04 -14.26
C LYS A 381 20.13 -4.67 -12.91
N VAL A 382 19.42 -5.70 -12.48
CA VAL A 382 19.64 -6.35 -11.18
C VAL A 382 20.78 -7.35 -11.26
N HIS A 383 20.87 -8.15 -12.33
CA HIS A 383 21.86 -9.23 -12.45
C HIS A 383 23.02 -8.96 -13.42
N ASN A 384 23.12 -7.77 -14.02
CA ASN A 384 24.14 -7.40 -15.02
C ASN A 384 24.19 -8.35 -16.23
N VAL A 385 23.04 -8.89 -16.66
CA VAL A 385 22.95 -9.76 -17.83
C VAL A 385 22.65 -8.93 -19.08
N SER A 386 23.63 -8.77 -19.96
CA SER A 386 23.49 -7.92 -21.16
C SER A 386 22.38 -8.36 -22.12
N TYR A 387 22.17 -9.68 -22.25
CA TYR A 387 21.17 -10.28 -23.13
C TYR A 387 20.29 -11.24 -22.32
N PRO A 388 19.21 -10.72 -21.70
CA PRO A 388 18.19 -11.57 -21.11
C PRO A 388 17.70 -12.59 -22.14
N THR A 389 17.43 -13.83 -21.71
CA THR A 389 17.01 -14.91 -22.61
C THR A 389 15.93 -15.74 -21.94
N PRO A 390 14.74 -15.89 -22.55
CA PRO A 390 13.68 -16.75 -22.04
C PRO A 390 14.18 -18.19 -21.87
N GLY A 391 13.74 -18.86 -20.80
CA GLY A 391 14.13 -20.22 -20.45
C GLY A 391 15.50 -20.34 -19.75
N PHE A 392 16.39 -19.35 -19.89
CA PHE A 392 17.69 -19.32 -19.22
C PHE A 392 17.75 -18.32 -18.07
N HIS A 393 17.21 -17.13 -18.28
CA HIS A 393 17.25 -16.06 -17.28
C HIS A 393 15.88 -15.79 -16.63
N TYR A 394 14.81 -16.09 -17.35
CA TYR A 394 13.44 -15.91 -16.87
C TYR A 394 12.49 -16.88 -17.59
N ARG A 395 11.35 -17.18 -16.97
CA ARG A 395 10.29 -18.03 -17.54
C ARG A 395 8.90 -17.53 -17.17
N ARG A 396 7.88 -17.96 -17.91
CA ARG A 396 6.48 -17.79 -17.51
C ARG A 396 6.25 -18.49 -16.18
N TRP A 397 5.53 -17.82 -15.29
CA TRP A 397 5.04 -18.41 -14.07
C TRP A 397 3.82 -19.25 -14.44
N GLU A 398 4.05 -20.56 -14.48
CA GLU A 398 2.98 -21.55 -14.53
C GLU A 398 2.38 -21.58 -13.13
N TRP A 399 1.13 -21.15 -13.01
CA TRP A 399 0.36 -21.45 -11.82
C TRP A 399 0.25 -22.98 -11.81
N ASP A 400 0.91 -23.64 -10.87
CA ASP A 400 0.66 -25.05 -10.61
C ASP A 400 -0.80 -25.15 -10.10
N VAL A 401 -1.73 -25.26 -11.05
CA VAL A 401 -3.18 -25.42 -10.75
C VAL A 401 -3.45 -26.77 -10.07
N THR A 402 -2.43 -27.62 -9.95
CA THR A 402 -2.47 -28.92 -9.28
C THR A 402 -2.78 -28.84 -7.79
N TYR A 403 -2.70 -27.66 -7.15
CA TYR A 403 -2.97 -27.52 -5.70
C TYR A 403 -4.46 -27.41 -5.32
N PHE A 404 -5.39 -27.32 -6.27
CA PHE A 404 -6.83 -27.20 -5.97
C PHE A 404 -7.69 -28.39 -6.40
N ASP A 405 -7.09 -29.43 -7.00
CA ASP A 405 -7.80 -30.64 -7.43
C ASP A 405 -7.53 -31.85 -6.49
N SER A 406 -7.01 -31.59 -5.28
CA SER A 406 -7.13 -32.55 -4.18
C SER A 406 -8.43 -32.30 -3.43
N SER A 407 -9.57 -32.39 -4.13
CA SER A 407 -10.78 -32.81 -3.44
C SER A 407 -10.49 -34.25 -3.00
N ASP A 408 -10.31 -34.42 -1.70
CA ASP A 408 -10.38 -35.71 -1.03
C ASP A 408 -11.52 -36.51 -1.69
N GLU A 409 -11.16 -37.48 -2.54
CA GLU A 409 -12.04 -38.60 -2.81
C GLU A 409 -12.19 -39.26 -1.45
N ASP A 410 -13.26 -38.89 -0.75
CA ASP A 410 -13.81 -39.61 0.38
C ASP A 410 -13.87 -41.07 -0.06
N GLU A 411 -12.87 -41.86 0.35
CA GLU A 411 -12.90 -43.31 0.26
C GLU A 411 -14.13 -43.73 1.08
N ASP A 412 -15.22 -44.02 0.36
CA ASP A 412 -16.37 -44.73 0.87
C ASP A 412 -15.86 -46.03 1.51
N ASP A 413 -15.66 -45.98 2.82
CA ASP A 413 -15.39 -47.10 3.71
C ASP A 413 -16.65 -47.97 3.73
N GLU A 414 -16.85 -48.79 2.68
CA GLU A 414 -17.84 -49.86 2.63
C GLU A 414 -17.48 -50.91 3.68
N SER A 415 -17.90 -50.66 4.93
CA SER A 415 -17.86 -51.66 5.98
C SER A 415 -18.88 -52.77 5.67
N ASP A 416 -18.39 -53.84 5.05
CA ASP A 416 -19.04 -55.14 4.94
C ASP A 416 -19.43 -55.66 6.33
N SER A 417 -20.72 -55.57 6.68
CA SER A 417 -21.30 -56.28 7.82
C SER A 417 -21.91 -57.60 7.33
N GLU A 418 -21.12 -58.67 7.36
CA GLU A 418 -21.60 -60.04 7.19
C GLU A 418 -22.45 -60.44 8.41
N ASP A 419 -23.77 -60.51 8.21
CA ASP A 419 -24.72 -61.19 9.11
C ASP A 419 -24.58 -62.71 8.93
N GLU A 420 -23.85 -63.36 9.84
CA GLU A 420 -23.77 -64.82 9.94
C GLU A 420 -24.98 -65.34 10.74
N PHE A 421 -26.00 -65.85 10.04
CA PHE A 421 -27.07 -66.67 10.61
C PHE A 421 -26.64 -68.15 10.62
N GLU A 422 -26.40 -68.73 11.79
CA GLU A 422 -26.45 -70.19 11.99
C GLU A 422 -27.73 -70.60 12.74
N VAL A 423 -28.37 -71.65 12.22
CA VAL A 423 -29.56 -72.36 12.71
C VAL A 423 -29.14 -73.72 13.27
#